data_AF-A0A835WMW1-F1
#
_entry.id   AF-A0A835WMW1-F1
#
_cell.length_a   1.000
_cell.length_b   1.000
_cell.length_c   1.000
_cell.angle_alpha   90.00
_cell.angle_beta   90.00
_cell.angle_gamma   90.00
#
_symmetry.space_group_name_H-M   'P 1'
#
loop_
_entity.id
_entity.type
_entity.pdbx_description
1 polymer ?
#
loop_
_entity_poly.entity_id
_entity_poly.type
_entity_poly.pdbx_seq_one_letter_code
_entity_poly.pdbx_strand_id
1 'polypeptide(L)'
;MRNEFGYYLEPGLEHINIWSSDRPLSPAVIEALISERLPCEAYLWFVNPPQYQSIKAIWHAHVMVKGLKENHAHISAPGEVEILDPDKYLQQQDQEQQLAMREDQHGQGRQAAAGADGGTAGSTEPVGAPGARS
;
A
#
# COMPACT_ATOMS: atom_id res chain seq x y z
N MET A 1 1.41 17.02 -9.52
CA MET A 1 1.92 17.50 -10.83
C MET A 1 3.44 17.56 -10.79
N ARG A 2 4.16 17.20 -11.86
CA ARG A 2 5.61 17.44 -11.93
C ARG A 2 5.91 18.94 -11.93
N ASN A 3 6.95 19.35 -11.22
CA ASN A 3 7.35 20.75 -11.19
C ASN A 3 8.13 21.10 -12.47
N GLU A 4 7.56 21.97 -13.30
CA GLU A 4 8.18 22.43 -14.55
C GLU A 4 9.46 23.26 -14.32
N PHE A 5 9.62 23.82 -13.11
CA PHE A 5 10.78 24.59 -12.68
C PHE A 5 11.37 23.96 -11.42
N GLY A 6 11.71 22.67 -11.53
CA GLY A 6 12.30 21.90 -10.44
C GLY A 6 13.64 22.45 -9.97
N TYR A 7 14.03 22.06 -8.74
CA TYR A 7 15.37 22.34 -8.25
C TYR A 7 16.44 21.61 -9.07
N TYR A 8 17.69 22.07 -8.93
CA TYR A 8 18.82 21.31 -9.45
C TYR A 8 18.98 20.05 -8.60
N LEU A 9 18.57 18.91 -9.15
CA LEU A 9 18.56 17.61 -8.49
C LEU A 9 19.53 16.64 -9.16
N GLU A 10 19.98 15.64 -8.40
CA GLU A 10 20.75 14.53 -8.95
C GLU A 10 19.92 13.72 -9.95
N PRO A 11 20.56 13.08 -10.96
CA PRO A 11 19.86 12.20 -11.89
C PRO A 11 19.07 11.10 -11.17
N GLY A 12 17.82 10.88 -11.60
CA GLY A 12 16.91 9.89 -10.99
C GLY A 12 16.11 10.41 -9.79
N LEU A 13 16.24 11.69 -9.45
CA LEU A 13 15.32 12.40 -8.57
C LEU A 13 14.29 13.18 -9.39
N GLU A 14 13.04 13.12 -8.97
CA GLU A 14 11.93 13.84 -9.58
C GLU A 14 11.34 14.82 -8.56
N HIS A 15 10.96 16.01 -9.03
CA HIS A 15 10.30 17.03 -8.21
C HIS A 15 8.82 17.11 -8.56
N ILE A 16 7.97 16.74 -7.62
CA ILE A 16 6.52 16.75 -7.74
C ILE A 16 5.95 17.78 -6.76
N ASN A 17 4.94 18.53 -7.18
CA ASN A 17 4.17 19.41 -6.32
C ASN A 17 2.78 18.81 -6.04
N ILE A 18 2.40 18.84 -4.76
CA ILE A 18 1.03 18.61 -4.29
C ILE A 18 0.42 19.98 -4.03
N TRP A 19 -0.70 20.28 -4.66
CA TRP A 19 -1.38 21.57 -4.57
C TRP A 19 -2.68 21.43 -3.78
N SER A 20 -3.02 22.44 -2.99
CA SER A 20 -4.33 22.54 -2.33
C SER A 20 -4.88 23.97 -2.46
N SER A 21 -6.11 24.07 -2.97
CA SER A 21 -6.74 25.34 -3.29
C SER A 21 -7.61 25.91 -2.16
N ASP A 22 -8.03 25.07 -1.22
CA ASP A 22 -8.98 25.43 -0.16
C ASP A 22 -8.29 25.60 1.21
N ARG A 23 -7.37 24.69 1.57
CA ARG A 23 -6.72 24.65 2.88
C ARG A 23 -5.34 23.97 2.83
N PRO A 24 -4.42 24.31 3.75
CA PRO A 24 -3.21 23.52 3.97
C PRO A 24 -3.54 22.06 4.30
N LEU A 25 -2.80 21.12 3.71
CA LEU A 25 -2.95 19.70 4.01
C LEU A 25 -2.16 19.31 5.27
N SER A 26 -2.67 18.33 6.01
CA SER A 26 -1.95 17.74 7.14
C SER A 26 -0.83 16.81 6.65
N PRO A 27 0.23 16.59 7.46
CA PRO A 27 1.29 15.63 7.15
C PRO A 27 0.76 14.23 6.78
N ALA A 28 -0.23 13.72 7.53
CA ALA A 28 -0.81 12.40 7.30
C ALA A 28 -1.49 12.29 5.92
N VAL A 29 -2.19 13.34 5.48
CA VAL A 29 -2.80 13.38 4.14
C VAL A 29 -1.71 13.37 3.07
N ILE A 30 -0.66 14.17 3.25
CA ILE A 30 0.45 14.26 2.29
C ILE A 30 1.14 12.90 2.15
N GLU A 31 1.46 12.25 3.26
CA GLU A 31 2.10 10.93 3.29
C GLU A 31 1.21 9.85 2.66
N ALA A 32 -0.10 9.88 2.93
CA ALA A 32 -1.04 8.94 2.33
C ALA A 32 -1.18 9.17 0.81
N LEU A 33 -1.18 10.42 0.33
CA LEU A 33 -1.16 10.74 -1.09
C LEU A 33 0.12 10.27 -1.78
N ILE A 34 1.28 10.46 -1.15
CA ILE A 34 2.57 10.00 -1.68
C ILE A 34 2.57 8.47 -1.77
N SER A 35 2.14 7.79 -0.70
CA SER A 35 2.14 6.31 -0.65
C SER A 35 1.24 5.68 -1.71
N GLU A 36 0.06 6.23 -1.95
CA GLU A 36 -0.89 5.68 -2.92
C GLU A 36 -0.48 6.00 -4.37
N ARG A 37 -0.09 7.26 -4.62
CA ARG A 37 0.01 7.79 -5.99
C ARG A 37 1.40 7.85 -6.54
N LEU A 38 2.42 7.84 -5.68
CA LEU A 38 3.82 7.99 -6.06
C LEU A 38 4.63 6.76 -5.61
N PRO A 39 4.36 5.57 -6.19
CA PRO A 39 5.12 4.38 -5.85
C PRO A 39 6.59 4.59 -6.20
N CYS A 40 7.42 4.72 -5.17
CA CYS A 40 8.84 5.08 -5.27
C CYS A 40 9.67 4.31 -4.25
N GLU A 41 11.00 4.40 -4.36
CA GLU A 41 11.92 3.78 -3.40
C GLU A 41 12.07 4.62 -2.13
N ALA A 42 12.14 5.94 -2.31
CA ALA A 42 12.29 6.89 -1.21
C ALA A 42 11.71 8.24 -1.62
N TYR A 43 11.24 9.00 -0.62
CA TYR A 43 10.78 10.35 -0.81
C TYR A 43 11.18 11.24 0.37
N LEU A 44 11.17 12.55 0.12
CA LEU A 44 11.11 13.59 1.13
C LEU A 44 10.09 14.63 0.68
N TRP A 45 9.45 15.32 1.63
CA TRP A 45 8.57 16.43 1.29
C TRP A 45 8.71 17.58 2.28
N PHE A 46 8.41 18.79 1.82
CA PHE A 46 8.41 20.00 2.64
C PHE A 46 7.51 21.09 2.05
N VAL A 47 7.14 22.06 2.87
CA VAL A 47 6.49 23.30 2.43
C VAL A 47 7.49 24.44 2.58
N ASN A 48 7.66 25.24 1.54
CA ASN A 48 8.53 26.40 1.62
C ASN A 48 8.03 27.41 2.67
N PRO A 49 8.92 28.00 3.50
CA PRO A 49 8.56 29.12 4.34
C PRO A 49 7.94 30.28 3.53
N PRO A 50 7.07 31.12 4.12
CA PRO A 50 6.33 32.17 3.39
C PRO A 50 7.20 33.11 2.54
N GLN A 51 8.43 33.40 2.98
CA GLN A 51 9.37 34.24 2.26
C GLN A 51 9.98 33.60 1.00
N TYR A 52 9.93 32.27 0.87
CA TYR A 52 10.48 31.50 -0.25
C TYR A 52 9.42 30.93 -1.19
N GLN A 53 8.13 31.16 -0.91
CA GLN A 53 7.04 30.72 -1.78
C GLN A 53 6.91 31.64 -3.01
N SER A 54 7.05 31.06 -4.20
CA SER A 54 6.81 31.76 -5.46
C SER A 54 5.32 32.04 -5.69
N ILE A 55 4.44 31.09 -5.34
CA ILE A 55 2.98 31.23 -5.45
C ILE A 55 2.40 31.25 -4.04
N LYS A 56 2.13 32.45 -3.52
CA LYS A 56 1.64 32.66 -2.14
C LYS A 56 0.14 32.48 -1.98
N ALA A 57 -0.62 32.56 -3.07
CA ALA A 57 -2.07 32.47 -3.07
C ALA A 57 -2.59 31.04 -2.98
N ILE A 58 -1.74 30.03 -3.26
CA ILE A 58 -2.13 28.63 -3.32
C ILE A 58 -1.13 27.82 -2.49
N TRP A 59 -1.64 27.04 -1.55
CA TRP A 59 -0.80 26.19 -0.73
C TRP A 59 -0.24 25.03 -1.58
N HIS A 60 1.05 24.75 -1.42
CA HIS A 60 1.68 23.63 -2.11
C HIS A 60 2.82 23.03 -1.28
N ALA A 61 2.95 21.70 -1.34
CA ALA A 61 4.07 20.95 -0.82
C ALA A 61 4.96 20.47 -1.98
N HIS A 62 6.27 20.52 -1.74
CA HIS A 62 7.31 20.00 -2.62
C HIS A 62 7.60 18.56 -2.19
N VAL A 63 7.58 17.63 -3.13
CA VAL A 63 7.92 16.22 -2.93
C VAL A 63 9.07 15.88 -3.86
N MET A 64 10.20 15.45 -3.28
CA MET A 64 11.30 14.88 -4.05
C MET A 64 11.21 13.37 -3.94
N VAL A 65 11.14 12.68 -5.08
CA VAL A 65 11.01 11.22 -5.13
C VAL A 65 12.21 10.61 -5.85
N LYS A 66 12.66 9.45 -5.36
CA LYS A 66 13.72 8.63 -5.97
C LYS A 66 13.15 7.31 -6.44
N GLY A 67 13.51 6.87 -7.65
CA GLY A 67 13.09 5.57 -8.17
C GLY A 67 11.58 5.48 -8.40
N LEU A 68 10.98 6.54 -8.94
CA LEU A 68 9.56 6.58 -9.25
C LEU A 68 9.20 5.52 -10.30
N LYS A 69 8.20 4.69 -9.99
CA LYS A 69 7.69 3.68 -10.92
C LYS A 69 6.65 4.31 -11.85
N GLU A 70 7.12 4.94 -12.93
CA GLU A 70 6.29 5.73 -13.87
C GLU A 70 4.97 5.08 -14.28
N ASN A 71 5.01 3.80 -14.65
CA ASN A 71 3.82 3.07 -15.13
C ASN A 71 2.71 2.89 -14.08
N HIS A 72 3.01 3.20 -12.81
CA HIS A 72 2.09 3.08 -11.68
C HIS A 72 1.90 4.41 -10.94
N ALA A 73 2.55 5.48 -11.40
CA ALA A 73 2.43 6.79 -10.78
C ALA A 73 1.19 7.51 -11.30
N HIS A 74 0.40 8.07 -10.38
CA HIS A 74 -0.75 8.90 -10.73
C HIS A 74 -0.39 10.38 -10.56
N ILE A 75 0.19 10.96 -11.62
CA ILE A 75 0.60 12.37 -11.63
C ILE A 75 -0.21 13.09 -12.70
N SER A 76 -1.05 14.03 -12.27
CA SER A 76 -1.81 14.89 -13.18
C SER A 76 -0.88 15.67 -14.10
N ALA A 77 -1.23 15.74 -15.38
CA ALA A 77 -0.54 16.56 -16.37
C ALA A 77 -0.74 18.07 -16.07
N PRO A 78 0.12 18.96 -16.60
CA PRO A 78 -0.12 20.39 -16.54
C PRO A 78 -1.52 20.74 -17.06
N GLY A 79 -2.33 21.43 -16.25
CA GLY A 79 -3.71 21.82 -16.58
C GLY A 79 -4.79 20.77 -16.26
N GLU A 80 -4.42 19.56 -15.86
CA GLU A 80 -5.35 18.57 -15.34
C GLU A 80 -5.52 18.75 -13.84
N VAL A 81 -6.75 19.00 -13.39
CA VAL A 81 -7.09 19.18 -11.98
C VAL A 81 -7.94 18.01 -11.53
N GLU A 82 -7.35 17.13 -10.74
CA GLU A 82 -8.09 16.14 -9.97
C GLU A 82 -8.36 16.70 -8.57
N ILE A 83 -9.63 16.85 -8.22
CA ILE A 83 -10.03 17.37 -6.92
C ILE A 83 -10.17 16.18 -5.96
N LEU A 84 -9.28 16.12 -4.98
CA LEU A 84 -9.34 15.15 -3.88
C LEU A 84 -9.88 15.85 -2.64
N ASP A 85 -10.87 15.23 -2.00
CA ASP A 85 -11.35 15.64 -0.68
C ASP A 85 -10.51 14.91 0.38
N PRO A 86 -9.64 15.61 1.13
CA PRO A 86 -8.70 14.99 2.06
C PRO A 86 -9.38 14.12 3.14
N ASP A 87 -10.57 14.54 3.59
CA ASP A 87 -11.25 13.87 4.70
C ASP A 87 -11.88 12.56 4.22
N LYS A 88 -12.42 12.56 3.00
CA LYS A 88 -12.91 11.33 2.37
C LYS A 88 -11.78 10.36 2.06
N TYR A 89 -10.62 10.88 1.67
CA TYR A 89 -9.47 10.06 1.34
C TYR A 89 -8.97 9.27 2.56
N LEU A 90 -8.82 9.92 3.71
CA LEU A 90 -8.45 9.23 4.96
C LEU A 90 -9.50 8.20 5.39
N GLN A 91 -10.79 8.52 5.27
CA GLN A 91 -11.87 7.59 5.62
C GLN A 91 -11.89 6.35 4.72
N GLN A 92 -11.59 6.50 3.42
CA GLN A 92 -11.49 5.38 2.49
C GLN A 92 -10.33 4.46 2.87
N GLN A 93 -9.16 5.02 3.17
CA GLN A 93 -7.99 4.27 3.61
C GLN A 93 -8.27 3.47 4.91
N ASP A 94 -8.93 4.08 5.90
CA ASP A 94 -9.31 3.39 7.14
C ASP A 94 -10.31 2.26 6.87
N GLN A 95 -11.24 2.45 5.94
CA GLN A 95 -12.24 1.44 5.59
C GLN A 95 -11.62 0.25 4.84
N GLU A 96 -10.70 0.50 3.91
CA GLU A 96 -9.97 -0.54 3.18
C GLU A 96 -9.10 -1.37 4.12
N GLN A 97 -8.39 -0.73 5.06
CA GLN A 97 -7.61 -1.44 6.08
C GLN A 97 -8.50 -2.31 6.97
N GLN A 98 -9.67 -1.81 7.40
CA GLN A 98 -10.63 -2.60 8.18
C GLN A 98 -11.20 -3.78 7.40
N LEU A 99 -11.44 -3.63 6.09
CA LEU A 99 -11.91 -4.72 5.23
C LEU A 99 -10.82 -5.79 5.06
N ALA A 100 -9.58 -5.40 4.75
CA ALA A 100 -8.45 -6.33 4.64
C ALA A 100 -8.27 -7.15 5.93
N MET A 101 -8.35 -6.51 7.10
CA MET A 101 -8.28 -7.20 8.40
C MET A 101 -9.45 -8.18 8.66
N ARG A 102 -10.61 -7.97 8.04
CA ARG A 102 -11.78 -8.87 8.16
C ARG A 102 -11.67 -10.07 7.22
N GLU A 103 -11.15 -9.86 6.01
CA GLU A 103 -10.93 -10.94 5.03
C GLU A 103 -9.88 -11.94 5.51
N ASP A 104 -8.80 -11.48 6.14
CA ASP A 104 -7.78 -12.36 6.74
C ASP A 104 -8.34 -13.24 7.86
N GLN A 105 -9.31 -12.73 8.64
CA GLN A 105 -9.97 -13.51 9.70
C GLN A 105 -10.94 -14.57 9.13
N HIS A 106 -11.53 -14.35 7.95
CA HIS A 106 -12.45 -15.31 7.32
C HIS A 106 -11.74 -16.33 6.42
N GLY A 107 -10.52 -16.02 5.94
CA GLY A 107 -9.69 -16.93 5.15
C GLY A 107 -9.09 -18.10 5.96
N GLN A 108 -8.88 -17.92 7.27
CA GLN A 108 -8.29 -18.96 8.13
C GLN A 108 -9.30 -20.03 8.61
N GLY A 109 -10.60 -19.88 8.33
CA GLY A 109 -11.65 -20.80 8.80
C GLY A 109 -12.01 -21.97 7.88
N ARG A 110 -11.45 -22.07 6.66
CA ARG A 110 -11.89 -23.06 5.65
C ARG A 110 -10.97 -24.26 5.41
N GLN A 111 -9.85 -24.41 6.11
CA GLN A 111 -8.91 -25.54 5.92
C GLN A 111 -8.96 -26.63 7.01
N ALA A 112 -9.97 -26.66 7.87
CA ALA A 112 -10.10 -27.70 8.90
C ALA A 112 -11.41 -28.51 8.77
N ALA A 113 -11.66 -29.14 7.62
CA ALA A 113 -12.72 -30.16 7.48
C ALA A 113 -12.53 -31.06 6.25
N ALA A 114 -11.38 -31.71 6.12
CA ALA A 114 -11.23 -32.82 5.17
C ALA A 114 -10.16 -33.79 5.69
N GLY A 115 -10.59 -34.88 6.32
CA GLY A 115 -9.67 -35.97 6.69
C GLY A 115 -10.09 -36.76 7.92
N ALA A 116 -11.24 -37.43 7.86
CA ALA A 116 -11.52 -38.56 8.76
C ALA A 116 -12.44 -39.56 8.04
N ASP A 117 -11.87 -40.35 7.14
CA ASP A 117 -12.46 -41.64 6.78
C ASP A 117 -11.39 -42.60 6.26
N GLY A 118 -11.42 -43.86 6.72
CA GLY A 118 -10.60 -44.93 6.16
C GLY A 118 -10.01 -45.97 7.12
N GLY A 119 -10.81 -47.00 7.44
CA GLY A 119 -10.36 -48.40 7.28
C GLY A 119 -9.77 -49.13 8.50
N THR A 120 -10.62 -49.75 9.31
CA THR A 120 -10.22 -50.81 10.25
C THR A 120 -10.08 -52.17 9.56
N ALA A 121 -8.99 -52.84 9.95
CA ALA A 121 -8.38 -54.05 9.39
C ALA A 121 -9.27 -55.30 9.32
N GLY A 122 -9.04 -56.09 8.26
CA GLY A 122 -9.59 -57.42 8.05
C GLY A 122 -8.89 -58.49 8.90
N SER A 123 -9.71 -59.41 9.39
CA SER A 123 -9.33 -60.61 10.14
C SER A 123 -8.74 -61.69 9.22
N THR A 124 -7.61 -62.26 9.61
CA THR A 124 -7.18 -63.59 9.18
C THR A 124 -6.55 -64.36 10.34
N GLU A 125 -7.20 -65.45 10.72
CA GLU A 125 -6.65 -66.64 11.39
C GLU A 125 -7.16 -67.83 10.57
N PRO A 126 -6.48 -69.00 10.48
CA PRO A 126 -6.10 -69.78 11.68
C PRO A 126 -4.84 -70.68 11.64
N VAL A 127 -4.38 -71.02 12.87
CA VAL A 127 -3.91 -72.33 13.40
C VAL A 127 -2.73 -73.08 12.74
N GLY A 128 -1.69 -73.33 13.56
CA GLY A 128 -0.77 -74.48 13.40
C GLY A 128 0.53 -74.40 14.21
N ALA A 129 0.56 -75.01 15.41
CA ALA A 129 1.77 -75.44 16.14
C ALA A 129 1.96 -76.98 15.95
N PRO A 130 3.01 -77.70 16.45
CA PRO A 130 4.10 -77.31 17.37
C PRO A 130 5.52 -77.94 17.08
N GLY A 131 6.51 -77.62 17.94
CA GLY A 131 7.76 -78.39 18.18
C GLY A 131 9.03 -77.75 17.60
N ALA A 132 10.22 -77.77 18.20
CA ALA A 132 10.74 -78.51 19.35
C ALA A 132 11.96 -77.77 19.93
N ARG A 133 12.26 -78.09 21.19
CA ARG A 133 13.45 -77.68 21.95
C ARG A 133 14.72 -78.34 21.42
N SER A 134 15.85 -77.66 21.58
CA SER A 134 17.09 -78.20 22.17
C SER A 134 17.92 -77.03 22.67
#